data_AF-A0A815UB28-F1
#
_entry.id   AF-A0A815UB28-F1
#
_cell.length_a   1.000
_cell.length_b   1.000
_cell.length_c   1.000
_cell.angle_alpha   90.00
_cell.angle_beta   90.00
_cell.angle_gamma   90.00
#
_symmetry.space_group_name_H-M   'P 1'
#
loop_
_entity.id
_entity.type
_entity.pdbx_description
1 polymer ?
#
loop_
_entity_poly.entity_id
_entity_poly.type
_entity_poly.pdbx_seq_one_letter_code
_entity_poly.pdbx_strand_id
1 'polypeptide(L)'
;MIKTKQYLERVHGFNVIGGYLSPTHDEYVRGKLGEELISGQHRIEICQKAIEEANQQHWLSVDKAECMAPNFISLGQVTLSLKMFINTVLNLPKPVRVIYIAGLDLFNRCHGMHRLRTPDRDGVAVVYRSGEEEHLVRSVQSPHLDKVYYVKNDSTDNEISALSDISSTQIRRMLKDGQSCEHLTYPSVLNYLKLIPLEKK
;
A
#
# COMPACT_ATOMS: atom_id res chain seq x y z
N MET A 1 5.97 -2.10 2.92
CA MET A 1 6.53 -2.93 1.83
C MET A 1 7.77 -3.68 2.29
N ILE A 2 8.91 -3.01 2.53
CA ILE A 2 10.20 -3.65 2.89
C ILE A 2 10.06 -4.60 4.09
N LYS A 3 9.50 -4.09 5.19
CA LYS A 3 9.27 -4.88 6.40
C LYS A 3 8.38 -6.12 6.17
N THR A 4 7.33 -5.96 5.37
CA THR A 4 6.43 -7.07 5.00
C THR A 4 7.17 -8.13 4.19
N LYS A 5 8.01 -7.72 3.23
CA LYS A 5 8.86 -8.64 2.46
C LYS A 5 9.74 -9.45 3.41
N GLN A 6 10.53 -8.79 4.24
CA GLN A 6 11.44 -9.43 5.21
C GLN A 6 10.71 -10.40 6.14
N TYR A 7 9.53 -10.00 6.64
CA TYR A 7 8.70 -10.86 7.48
C TYR A 7 8.22 -12.12 6.75
N LEU A 8 7.67 -11.97 5.54
CA LEU A 8 7.16 -13.11 4.76
C LEU A 8 8.28 -14.09 4.38
N GLU A 9 9.47 -13.57 4.07
CA GLU A 9 10.65 -14.39 3.75
C GLU A 9 11.16 -15.13 4.99
N ARG A 10 11.37 -14.41 6.10
CA ARG A 10 11.97 -14.95 7.33
C ARG A 10 11.04 -15.89 8.10
N VAL A 11 9.76 -15.53 8.24
CA VAL A 11 8.81 -16.23 9.12
C VAL A 11 8.02 -17.30 8.38
N HIS A 12 7.67 -17.04 7.11
CA HIS A 12 6.86 -17.96 6.32
C HIS A 12 7.63 -18.69 5.22
N GLY A 13 8.93 -18.42 5.07
CA GLY A 13 9.78 -19.08 4.07
C GLY A 13 9.36 -18.77 2.64
N PHE A 14 8.71 -17.63 2.40
CA PHE A 14 8.32 -17.23 1.05
C PHE A 14 9.54 -16.69 0.29
N ASN A 15 9.51 -16.79 -1.02
CA ASN A 15 10.43 -16.06 -1.89
C ASN A 15 9.67 -14.88 -2.50
N VAL A 16 9.94 -13.65 -2.04
CA VAL A 16 9.22 -12.46 -2.50
C VAL A 16 9.94 -11.91 -3.73
N ILE A 17 9.37 -12.20 -4.90
CA ILE A 17 9.96 -11.86 -6.19
C ILE A 17 9.59 -10.46 -6.71
N GLY A 18 8.67 -9.76 -6.06
CA GLY A 18 8.25 -8.42 -6.47
C GLY A 18 7.18 -7.82 -5.55
N GLY A 19 6.97 -6.51 -5.69
CA GLY A 19 5.95 -5.75 -4.98
C GLY A 19 5.43 -4.59 -5.82
N TYR A 20 4.14 -4.30 -5.67
CA TYR A 20 3.46 -3.25 -6.44
C TYR A 20 2.80 -2.24 -5.51
N LEU A 21 3.07 -0.96 -5.74
CA LEU A 21 2.22 0.12 -5.25
C LEU A 21 1.11 0.35 -6.27
N SER A 22 -0.16 0.18 -5.87
CA SER A 22 -1.33 0.42 -6.73
C SER A 22 -2.08 1.65 -6.21
N PRO A 23 -1.82 2.87 -6.73
CA PRO A 23 -2.65 4.01 -6.42
C PRO A 23 -4.11 3.75 -6.83
N THR A 24 -5.06 4.08 -5.95
CA THR A 24 -6.48 3.81 -6.21
C THR A 24 -7.09 4.72 -7.27
N HIS A 25 -8.31 4.45 -7.75
CA HIS A 25 -8.97 5.28 -8.77
C HIS A 25 -9.41 6.66 -8.22
N ASP A 26 -9.43 7.69 -9.06
CA ASP A 26 -9.79 9.06 -8.66
C ASP A 26 -11.23 9.18 -8.12
N GLU A 27 -12.15 8.37 -8.62
CA GLU A 27 -13.53 8.30 -8.11
C GLU A 27 -13.57 8.00 -6.59
N TYR A 28 -12.79 7.01 -6.16
CA TYR A 28 -12.70 6.65 -4.74
C TYR A 28 -12.02 7.75 -3.92
N VAL A 29 -10.90 8.30 -4.42
CA VAL A 29 -10.17 9.36 -3.72
C VAL A 29 -11.03 10.62 -3.58
N ARG A 30 -11.81 10.97 -4.61
CA ARG A 30 -12.68 12.15 -4.61
C ARG A 30 -13.74 12.05 -3.53
N GLY A 31 -14.35 10.87 -3.35
CA GLY A 31 -15.30 10.62 -2.25
C GLY A 31 -14.69 10.83 -0.86
N LYS A 32 -13.37 10.70 -0.71
CA LYS A 32 -12.65 10.86 0.57
C LYS A 32 -12.06 12.26 0.77
N LEU A 33 -11.50 12.86 -0.28
CA LEU A 33 -10.70 14.08 -0.20
C LEU A 33 -11.37 15.30 -0.83
N GLY A 34 -12.43 15.13 -1.61
CA GLY A 34 -13.08 16.21 -2.33
C GLY A 34 -12.08 17.00 -3.17
N GLU A 35 -12.01 18.30 -2.93
CA GLU A 35 -11.12 19.26 -3.62
C GLU A 35 -9.63 19.10 -3.26
N GLU A 36 -9.29 18.34 -2.21
CA GLU A 36 -7.87 18.04 -1.88
C GLU A 36 -7.29 16.89 -2.72
N LEU A 37 -8.07 16.37 -3.68
CA LEU A 37 -7.63 15.31 -4.58
C LEU A 37 -6.51 15.82 -5.50
N ILE A 38 -5.42 15.05 -5.58
CA ILE A 38 -4.50 15.10 -6.71
C ILE A 38 -4.82 13.94 -7.65
N SER A 39 -4.73 14.19 -8.96
CA SER A 39 -5.09 13.21 -9.99
C SER A 39 -4.32 11.90 -9.84
N GLY A 40 -4.89 10.84 -10.39
CA GLY A 40 -4.27 9.52 -10.42
C GLY A 40 -2.88 9.53 -11.02
N GLN A 41 -2.69 10.31 -12.09
CA GLN A 41 -1.39 10.49 -12.72
C GLN A 41 -0.36 11.07 -11.75
N HIS A 42 -0.71 12.10 -10.98
CA HIS A 42 0.21 12.66 -9.99
C HIS A 42 0.55 11.65 -8.88
N ARG A 43 -0.43 10.84 -8.45
CA ARG A 43 -0.19 9.80 -7.43
C ARG A 43 0.73 8.69 -7.93
N ILE A 44 0.61 8.29 -9.19
CA ILE A 44 1.54 7.36 -9.85
C ILE A 44 2.96 7.93 -9.83
N GLU A 45 3.14 9.18 -10.27
CA GLU A 45 4.46 9.83 -10.31
C GLU A 45 5.09 9.97 -8.91
N ILE A 46 4.28 10.31 -7.90
CA ILE A 46 4.72 10.35 -6.51
C ILE A 46 5.23 8.98 -6.04
N CYS A 47 4.47 7.90 -6.31
CA CYS A 47 4.89 6.55 -5.96
C CYS A 47 6.19 6.15 -6.68
N GLN A 48 6.30 6.48 -7.97
CA GLN A 48 7.48 6.17 -8.78
C GLN A 48 8.73 6.87 -8.23
N LYS A 49 8.64 8.18 -7.96
CA LYS A 49 9.73 8.98 -7.36
C LYS A 49 10.15 8.45 -6.00
N ALA A 50 9.19 8.06 -5.16
CA ALA A 50 9.47 7.47 -3.86
C ALA A 50 10.22 6.13 -3.97
N ILE A 51 9.83 5.25 -4.91
CA ILE A 51 10.54 3.99 -5.17
C ILE A 51 11.96 4.26 -5.65
N GLU A 52 12.12 5.24 -6.55
CA GLU A 52 13.41 5.60 -7.14
C GLU A 52 14.39 6.17 -6.11
N GLU A 53 13.95 7.14 -5.31
CA GLU A 53 14.80 7.75 -4.29
C GLU A 53 15.14 6.78 -3.16
N ALA A 54 14.23 5.84 -2.84
CA ALA A 54 14.50 4.76 -1.90
C ALA A 54 15.41 3.65 -2.46
N ASN A 55 15.81 3.74 -3.74
CA ASN A 55 16.59 2.73 -4.46
C ASN A 55 15.96 1.31 -4.40
N GLN A 56 14.64 1.23 -4.55
CA GLN A 56 13.87 -0.03 -4.43
C GLN A 56 13.38 -0.59 -5.78
N GLN A 57 13.78 -0.02 -6.92
CA GLN A 57 13.31 -0.42 -8.26
C GLN A 57 13.61 -1.89 -8.61
N HIS A 58 14.58 -2.51 -7.93
CA HIS A 58 14.96 -3.91 -8.18
C HIS A 58 13.85 -4.92 -7.86
N TRP A 59 12.83 -4.53 -7.10
CA TRP A 59 11.68 -5.39 -6.77
C TRP A 59 10.35 -4.64 -6.62
N LEU A 60 10.36 -3.32 -6.41
CA LEU A 60 9.16 -2.50 -6.34
C LEU A 60 8.87 -1.81 -7.68
N SER A 61 7.60 -1.76 -8.04
CA SER A 61 7.08 -0.98 -9.17
C SER A 61 5.70 -0.39 -8.85
N VAL A 62 5.23 0.52 -9.69
CA VAL A 62 3.87 1.08 -9.60
C VAL A 62 2.94 0.31 -10.55
N ASP A 63 1.89 -0.30 -10.01
CA ASP A 63 0.78 -0.82 -10.81
C ASP A 63 -0.20 0.32 -11.11
N LYS A 64 -0.34 0.64 -12.40
CA LYS A 64 -1.20 1.73 -12.88
C LYS A 64 -2.62 1.26 -13.17
N ALA A 65 -2.89 -0.05 -13.18
CA ALA A 65 -4.13 -0.62 -13.69
C ALA A 65 -5.37 -0.12 -12.93
N GLU A 66 -5.33 -0.10 -11.60
CA GLU A 66 -6.45 0.40 -10.76
C GLU A 66 -6.68 1.89 -10.98
N CYS A 67 -5.60 2.67 -10.97
CA CYS A 67 -5.67 4.12 -11.03
C CYS A 67 -6.16 4.65 -12.39
N MET A 68 -5.80 3.95 -13.47
CA MET A 68 -6.05 4.36 -14.86
C MET A 68 -7.23 3.61 -15.49
N ALA A 69 -7.94 2.77 -14.72
CA ALA A 69 -9.15 2.12 -15.18
C ALA A 69 -10.24 3.15 -15.52
N PRO A 70 -11.20 2.83 -16.40
CA PRO A 70 -12.32 3.74 -16.67
C PRO A 70 -13.25 4.00 -15.48
N ASN A 71 -13.31 3.07 -14.52
CA ASN A 71 -14.16 3.13 -13.32
C ASN A 71 -13.40 2.57 -12.11
N PHE A 72 -13.86 2.90 -10.90
CA PHE A 72 -13.29 2.33 -9.69
C PHE A 72 -13.32 0.79 -9.68
N ILE A 73 -12.17 0.18 -9.33
CA ILE A 73 -12.02 -1.26 -9.20
C ILE A 73 -11.86 -1.61 -7.72
N SER A 74 -12.65 -2.56 -7.23
CA SER A 74 -12.54 -3.01 -5.84
C SER A 74 -11.20 -3.72 -5.56
N LEU A 75 -10.69 -3.61 -4.33
CA LEU A 75 -9.44 -4.26 -3.87
C LEU A 75 -9.36 -5.77 -4.20
N GLY A 76 -10.49 -6.48 -4.12
CA GLY A 76 -10.56 -7.91 -4.39
C GLY A 76 -10.43 -8.25 -5.87
N GLN A 77 -10.79 -7.31 -6.74
CA GLN A 77 -10.62 -7.40 -8.19
C GLN A 77 -9.21 -6.98 -8.60
N VAL A 78 -8.65 -5.92 -8.01
CA VAL A 78 -7.26 -5.47 -8.26
C VAL A 78 -6.29 -6.63 -8.02
N THR A 79 -6.38 -7.28 -6.86
CA THR A 79 -5.51 -8.41 -6.49
C THR A 79 -5.69 -9.63 -7.39
N LEU A 80 -6.93 -9.93 -7.80
CA LEU A 80 -7.21 -11.04 -8.73
C LEU A 80 -6.63 -10.75 -10.12
N SER A 81 -6.90 -9.57 -10.67
CA SER A 81 -6.40 -9.18 -11.99
C SER A 81 -4.88 -9.23 -12.04
N LEU A 82 -4.20 -8.71 -11.01
CA LEU A 82 -2.74 -8.77 -10.89
C LEU A 82 -2.24 -10.23 -10.79
N LYS A 83 -2.90 -11.07 -9.99
CA LYS A 83 -2.57 -12.50 -9.87
C LYS A 83 -2.67 -13.21 -11.23
N MET A 84 -3.77 -13.00 -11.95
CA MET A 84 -3.99 -13.60 -13.26
C MET A 84 -2.93 -13.14 -14.26
N PHE A 85 -2.66 -11.84 -14.31
CA PHE A 85 -1.64 -11.26 -15.18
C PHE A 85 -0.26 -11.87 -14.92
N ILE A 86 0.21 -11.82 -13.67
CA ILE A 86 1.54 -12.33 -13.28
C ILE A 86 1.67 -13.82 -13.60
N ASN A 87 0.66 -14.62 -13.29
CA ASN A 87 0.72 -16.07 -13.55
C ASN A 87 0.67 -16.39 -15.04
N THR A 88 -0.03 -15.58 -15.84
CA THR A 88 -0.04 -15.72 -17.30
C THR A 88 1.33 -15.41 -17.89
N VAL A 89 1.95 -14.31 -17.45
CA VAL A 89 3.24 -13.85 -17.99
C VAL A 89 4.39 -14.76 -17.54
N LEU A 90 4.46 -15.11 -16.25
CA LEU A 90 5.57 -15.90 -15.72
C LEU A 90 5.43 -17.40 -16.01
N ASN A 91 4.20 -17.91 -16.12
CA ASN A 91 3.88 -19.29 -16.44
C ASN A 91 4.74 -20.33 -15.69
N LEU A 92 4.91 -20.13 -14.38
CA LEU A 92 5.76 -20.99 -13.54
C LEU A 92 5.03 -22.29 -13.17
N PRO A 93 5.76 -23.41 -12.96
CA PRO A 93 5.15 -24.67 -12.51
C PRO A 93 4.36 -24.55 -11.21
N LYS A 94 4.79 -23.64 -10.32
CA LYS A 94 4.06 -23.26 -9.12
C LYS A 94 3.53 -21.84 -9.29
N PRO A 95 2.19 -21.64 -9.26
CA PRO A 95 1.61 -20.32 -9.39
C PRO A 95 2.12 -19.33 -8.33
N VAL A 96 2.38 -18.10 -8.77
CA VAL A 96 2.72 -16.97 -7.92
C VAL A 96 1.48 -16.52 -7.14
N ARG A 97 1.69 -16.24 -5.85
CA ARG A 97 0.67 -15.72 -4.94
C ARG A 97 0.74 -14.19 -4.87
N VAL A 98 -0.40 -13.53 -4.76
CA VAL A 98 -0.51 -12.08 -4.58
C VAL A 98 -1.13 -11.77 -3.23
N ILE A 99 -0.30 -11.33 -2.28
CA ILE A 99 -0.70 -10.97 -0.92
C ILE A 99 -0.90 -9.46 -0.86
N TYR A 100 -2.10 -9.01 -0.48
CA TYR A 100 -2.38 -7.59 -0.29
C TYR A 100 -1.69 -7.06 0.97
N ILE A 101 -1.21 -5.81 0.98
CA ILE A 101 -0.58 -5.21 2.15
C ILE A 101 -1.45 -4.06 2.66
N ALA A 102 -1.83 -4.11 3.93
CA ALA A 102 -2.66 -3.12 4.59
C ALA A 102 -2.07 -2.73 5.95
N GLY A 103 -2.31 -1.49 6.38
CA GLY A 103 -2.20 -1.12 7.80
C GLY A 103 -3.32 -1.75 8.62
N LEU A 104 -3.12 -1.85 9.94
CA LEU A 104 -4.15 -2.35 10.85
C LEU A 104 -5.43 -1.50 10.82
N ASP A 105 -5.31 -0.19 10.64
CA ASP A 105 -6.42 0.74 10.50
C ASP A 105 -7.36 0.38 9.33
N LEU A 106 -6.79 0.14 8.16
CA LEU A 106 -7.52 -0.24 6.96
C LEU A 106 -8.11 -1.64 7.12
N PHE A 107 -7.35 -2.57 7.70
CA PHE A 107 -7.81 -3.93 7.95
C PHE A 107 -9.06 -3.97 8.85
N ASN A 108 -9.07 -3.16 9.91
CA ASN A 108 -10.18 -3.07 10.87
C ASN A 108 -11.42 -2.33 10.35
N ARG A 109 -11.25 -1.39 9.40
CA ARG A 109 -12.34 -0.53 8.90
C ARG A 109 -12.90 -0.98 7.56
N CYS A 110 -12.11 -1.65 6.74
CA CYS A 110 -12.52 -2.03 5.40
C CYS A 110 -13.33 -3.34 5.42
N HIS A 111 -14.65 -3.23 5.30
CA HIS A 111 -15.54 -4.39 5.18
C HIS A 111 -15.15 -5.33 4.04
N GLY A 112 -14.46 -4.85 3.00
CA GLY A 112 -14.01 -5.67 1.87
C GLY A 112 -12.86 -6.64 2.16
N MET A 113 -12.22 -6.58 3.33
CA MET A 113 -11.03 -7.39 3.66
C MET A 113 -11.28 -8.90 3.67
N HIS A 114 -12.52 -9.34 3.93
CA HIS A 114 -12.88 -10.76 3.81
C HIS A 114 -12.72 -11.29 2.37
N ARG A 115 -12.87 -10.42 1.36
CA ARG A 115 -12.75 -10.79 -0.06
C ARG A 115 -11.32 -11.08 -0.50
N LEU A 116 -10.33 -10.76 0.32
CA LEU A 116 -8.93 -11.12 0.07
C LEU A 116 -8.57 -12.52 0.58
N ARG A 117 -9.50 -13.18 1.26
CA ARG A 117 -9.27 -14.43 1.98
C ARG A 117 -10.35 -15.45 1.64
N THR A 118 -10.56 -15.66 0.35
CA THR A 118 -11.40 -16.73 -0.21
C THR A 118 -10.49 -17.86 -0.75
N PRO A 119 -11.02 -19.03 -1.13
CA PRO A 119 -10.21 -20.12 -1.66
C PRO A 119 -9.30 -19.73 -2.82
N ASP A 120 -9.75 -18.85 -3.70
CA ASP A 120 -9.05 -18.35 -4.90
C ASP A 120 -8.13 -17.13 -4.66
N ARG A 121 -8.09 -16.60 -3.44
CA ARG A 121 -7.25 -15.45 -3.05
C ARG A 121 -6.13 -15.86 -2.11
N ASP A 122 -5.03 -15.10 -2.09
CA ASP A 122 -3.81 -15.50 -1.38
C ASP A 122 -3.61 -14.82 -0.02
N GLY A 123 -4.50 -13.89 0.35
CA GLY A 123 -4.51 -13.30 1.67
C GLY A 123 -4.06 -11.85 1.76
N VAL A 124 -3.84 -11.43 3.00
CA VAL A 124 -3.45 -10.07 3.36
C VAL A 124 -2.38 -10.09 4.44
N ALA A 125 -1.36 -9.25 4.28
CA ALA A 125 -0.40 -8.92 5.30
C ALA A 125 -0.82 -7.61 5.98
N VAL A 126 -1.01 -7.68 7.30
CA VAL A 126 -1.45 -6.57 8.14
C VAL A 126 -0.25 -6.02 8.89
N VAL A 127 0.15 -4.79 8.56
CA VAL A 127 1.34 -4.14 9.13
C VAL A 127 0.93 -3.26 10.30
N TYR A 128 1.56 -3.49 11.44
CA TYR A 128 1.30 -2.73 12.66
C TYR A 128 2.18 -1.47 12.66
N ARG A 129 1.59 -0.35 13.07
CA ARG A 129 2.29 0.91 13.37
C ARG A 129 2.84 0.88 14.80
N SER A 130 3.68 1.86 15.12
CA SER A 130 4.17 2.04 16.49
C SER A 130 3.00 2.14 17.47
N GLY A 131 3.07 1.37 18.57
CA GLY A 131 2.01 1.29 19.58
C GLY A 131 0.79 0.43 19.23
N GLU A 132 0.71 -0.15 18.03
CA GLU A 132 -0.35 -1.09 17.68
C GLU A 132 -0.03 -2.52 18.14
N GLU A 133 -1.03 -3.20 18.70
CA GLU A 133 -0.92 -4.57 19.22
C GLU A 133 -2.04 -5.49 18.72
N GLU A 134 -1.87 -6.79 18.94
CA GLU A 134 -2.80 -7.83 18.45
C GLU A 134 -4.21 -7.72 19.02
N HIS A 135 -4.36 -7.24 20.26
CA HIS A 135 -5.67 -7.02 20.87
C HIS A 135 -6.49 -5.90 20.19
N LEU A 136 -5.86 -5.07 19.35
CA LEU A 136 -6.54 -4.05 18.53
C LEU A 136 -7.10 -4.62 17.23
N VAL A 137 -6.76 -5.86 16.86
CA VAL A 137 -7.37 -6.54 15.71
C VAL A 137 -8.83 -6.83 16.05
N ARG A 138 -9.75 -6.20 15.32
CA ARG A 138 -11.18 -6.48 15.48
C ARG A 138 -11.44 -7.89 14.98
N SER A 139 -12.19 -8.69 15.75
CA SER A 139 -12.45 -10.10 15.46
C SER A 139 -12.85 -10.29 13.99
N VAL A 140 -11.95 -10.94 13.25
CA VAL A 140 -12.11 -11.13 11.82
C VAL A 140 -13.03 -12.33 11.64
N GLN A 141 -14.33 -12.10 11.48
CA GLN A 141 -15.25 -13.16 11.11
C GLN A 141 -14.93 -13.63 9.69
N SER A 142 -14.08 -14.65 9.56
CA SER A 142 -13.80 -15.30 8.29
C SER A 142 -13.16 -16.67 8.50
N PRO A 143 -13.54 -17.67 7.68
CA PRO A 143 -13.05 -19.04 7.81
C PRO A 143 -11.57 -19.22 7.41
N HIS A 144 -10.94 -18.23 6.76
CA HIS A 144 -9.57 -18.33 6.23
C HIS A 144 -8.60 -17.42 6.98
N LEU A 145 -8.46 -17.63 8.29
CA LEU A 145 -7.52 -16.89 9.14
C LEU A 145 -6.05 -17.23 8.85
N ASP A 146 -5.80 -18.41 8.29
CA ASP A 146 -4.50 -18.88 7.80
C ASP A 146 -3.92 -18.02 6.67
N LYS A 147 -4.77 -17.18 6.04
CA LYS A 147 -4.42 -16.21 4.99
C LYS A 147 -4.26 -14.77 5.51
N VAL A 148 -4.06 -14.60 6.82
CA VAL A 148 -3.72 -13.31 7.44
C VAL A 148 -2.30 -13.38 8.00
N TYR A 149 -1.44 -12.46 7.56
CA TYR A 149 -0.04 -12.37 7.99
C TYR A 149 0.15 -11.11 8.84
N TYR A 150 0.25 -11.24 10.17
CA TYR A 150 0.41 -10.10 11.08
C TYR A 150 1.88 -9.68 11.20
N VAL A 151 2.23 -8.56 10.58
CA VAL A 151 3.60 -8.02 10.52
C VAL A 151 3.82 -7.03 11.67
N LYS A 152 4.21 -7.57 12.84
CA LYS A 152 4.50 -6.79 14.07
C LYS A 152 5.80 -6.00 13.97
N ASN A 153 5.94 -4.92 14.74
CA ASN A 153 7.23 -4.22 14.93
C ASN A 153 8.13 -5.11 15.81
N ASP A 154 9.31 -5.47 15.32
CA ASP A 154 10.33 -6.07 16.18
C ASP A 154 10.99 -4.94 16.99
N SER A 155 11.29 -5.19 18.25
CA SER A 155 11.95 -4.24 19.17
C SER A 155 13.37 -3.86 18.75
N THR A 156 13.93 -4.47 17.70
CA THR A 156 15.23 -4.14 17.12
C THR A 156 15.13 -3.16 15.95
N ASP A 157 13.93 -2.78 15.49
CA ASP A 157 13.70 -1.93 14.31
C ASP A 157 13.69 -0.42 14.66
N ASN A 158 14.71 0.06 15.41
CA ASN A 158 14.71 1.42 15.95
C ASN A 158 14.65 2.55 14.89
N GLU A 159 15.19 2.36 13.69
CA GLU A 159 15.17 3.37 12.63
C GLU A 159 13.93 3.32 11.73
N ILE A 160 13.40 2.12 11.45
CA ILE A 160 12.19 1.94 10.60
C ILE A 160 10.92 2.30 11.38
N SER A 161 10.94 2.09 12.71
CA SER A 161 9.85 2.44 13.64
C SER A 161 9.54 3.95 13.67
N ALA A 162 10.57 4.81 13.61
CA ALA A 162 10.38 6.26 13.71
C ALA A 162 9.69 6.89 12.47
N LEU A 163 9.86 6.29 11.29
CA LEU A 163 9.18 6.70 10.05
C LEU A 163 7.78 6.07 9.90
N SER A 164 7.36 5.21 10.83
CA SER A 164 6.20 4.32 10.66
C SER A 164 4.83 4.97 10.88
N ASP A 165 4.77 6.18 11.44
CA ASP A 165 3.50 6.88 11.69
C ASP A 165 3.34 8.19 10.92
N ILE A 166 3.87 8.24 9.70
CA ILE A 166 3.65 9.35 8.79
C ILE A 166 2.34 9.12 8.05
N SER A 167 1.43 10.11 8.09
CA SER A 167 0.17 10.06 7.35
C SER A 167 0.12 11.06 6.20
N SER A 168 -0.54 10.69 5.11
CA SER A 168 -0.75 11.62 3.99
C SER A 168 -1.60 12.84 4.39
N THR A 169 -2.47 12.70 5.39
CA THR A 169 -3.24 13.82 5.96
C THR A 169 -2.33 14.83 6.65
N GLN A 170 -1.31 14.37 7.39
CA GLN A 170 -0.32 15.25 8.00
C GLN A 170 0.46 16.01 6.93
N ILE A 171 0.94 15.32 5.88
CA ILE A 171 1.67 15.96 4.77
C ILE A 171 0.79 17.03 4.09
N ARG A 172 -0.46 16.71 3.73
CA ARG A 172 -1.39 17.68 3.11
C ARG A 172 -1.64 18.90 3.98
N ARG A 173 -1.87 18.70 5.29
CA ARG A 173 -2.06 19.79 6.25
C ARG A 173 -0.84 20.71 6.32
N MET A 174 0.35 20.14 6.47
CA MET A 174 1.58 20.92 6.58
C MET A 174 1.87 21.73 5.31
N LEU A 175 1.65 21.13 4.13
CA LEU A 175 1.78 21.84 2.85
C LEU A 175 0.77 23.00 2.74
N LYS A 176 -0.49 22.78 3.16
CA LYS A 176 -1.53 23.82 3.17
C LYS A 176 -1.19 24.97 4.12
N ASP A 177 -0.58 24.65 5.26
CA ASP A 177 -0.21 25.63 6.30
C ASP A 177 1.16 26.29 6.02
N GLY A 178 1.82 25.98 4.89
CA GLY A 178 3.14 26.51 4.54
C GLY A 178 4.27 26.00 5.44
N GLN A 179 4.07 24.89 6.15
CA GLN A 179 5.05 24.27 7.04
C GLN A 179 5.98 23.32 6.27
N SER A 180 7.23 23.18 6.75
CA SER A 180 8.18 22.22 6.17
C SER A 180 7.79 20.77 6.48
N CYS A 181 7.70 19.94 5.45
CA CYS A 181 7.45 18.50 5.53
C CYS A 181 8.63 17.65 5.00
N GLU A 182 9.84 18.22 4.94
CA GLU A 182 11.08 17.57 4.46
C GLU A 182 11.49 16.33 5.27
N HIS A 183 11.05 16.25 6.53
CA HIS A 183 11.29 15.10 7.41
C HIS A 183 10.23 13.98 7.26
N LEU A 184 9.17 14.19 6.47
CA LEU A 184 8.06 13.25 6.33
C LEU A 184 8.09 12.43 5.04
N THR A 185 8.83 12.87 4.03
CA THR A 185 8.90 12.15 2.76
C THR A 185 10.15 12.53 1.98
N TYR A 186 10.33 11.90 0.83
CA TYR A 186 11.47 12.08 -0.04
C TYR A 186 11.51 13.47 -0.69
N PRO A 187 12.66 14.16 -0.71
CA PRO A 187 12.89 15.36 -1.50
C PRO A 187 12.33 15.33 -2.94
N SER A 188 12.50 14.23 -3.68
CA SER A 188 11.97 14.11 -5.05
C SER A 188 10.44 14.18 -5.10
N VAL A 189 9.77 13.61 -4.09
CA VAL A 189 8.31 13.67 -3.93
C VAL A 189 7.87 15.10 -3.63
N LEU A 190 8.53 15.78 -2.68
CA LEU A 190 8.20 17.16 -2.33
C LEU A 190 8.41 18.13 -3.49
N ASN A 191 9.51 17.98 -4.21
CA ASN A 191 9.78 18.80 -5.39
C ASN A 191 8.72 18.59 -6.47
N TYR A 192 8.24 17.37 -6.66
CA TYR A 192 7.15 17.11 -7.60
C TYR A 192 5.82 17.68 -7.13
N LEU A 193 5.47 17.57 -5.84
CA LEU A 193 4.25 18.13 -5.28
C LEU A 193 4.15 19.65 -5.49
N LYS A 194 5.28 20.37 -5.43
CA LYS A 194 5.35 21.82 -5.71
C LYS A 194 5.01 22.18 -7.17
N LEU A 195 5.13 21.23 -8.11
CA LEU A 195 4.82 21.43 -9.52
C LEU A 195 3.35 21.17 -9.85
N ILE A 196 2.61 20.51 -8.95
CA ILE A 196 1.18 20.27 -9.16
C ILE A 196 0.47 21.62 -9.04
N PRO A 197 -0.23 22.08 -10.08
CA PRO A 197 -0.99 23.30 -9.99
C PRO A 197 -1.98 23.18 -8.84
N LEU A 198 -2.01 24.18 -7.96
CA LEU A 198 -3.18 24.39 -7.12
C LEU A 198 -4.30 24.71 -8.11
N GLU A 199 -5.17 23.73 -8.41
CA GLU A 199 -6.41 24.03 -9.12
C GLU A 199 -7.08 25.14 -8.31
N LYS A 200 -7.19 26.32 -8.95
CA LYS A 200 -7.83 27.47 -8.32
C LYS A 200 -9.25 27.04 -7.99
N LYS A 201 -9.53 26.97 -6.69
CA LYS A 201 -10.89 26.84 -6.16
C LYS A 201 -11.76 27.99 -6.66
#